data_AF-A0A6V7LQD6-F1
#
_entry.id   AF-A0A6V7LQD6-F1
#
_cell.length_a   1.000
_cell.length_b   1.000
_cell.length_c   1.000
_cell.angle_alpha   90.00
_cell.angle_beta   90.00
_cell.angle_gamma   90.00
#
_symmetry.space_group_name_H-M   'P 1'
#
loop_
_entity.id
_entity.type
_entity.pdbx_description
1 polymer ?
#
loop_
_entity_poly.entity_id
_entity_poly.type
_entity_poly.pdbx_seq_one_letter_code
_entity_poly.pdbx_strand_id
1 'polypeptide(L)'
;RLRETKEILGPFLKLVDEEKLPECPAINFIRTKYQLILNYCVNLNFYLMLKAKKISIANHPIIKRLAQYRQLMGQLEEAQGKLLTDAAEILAAKQRGETLYNVIDKSEVITASTKEQTKARKVSISESVEDEEEDEGMEGIEEGNSEDDEEAPAPMEEATQGDEKRPINYQIAKNKGLTPHRKKEQRNPRVKHRNKFRKAKIRRKGAVREVRKELTRYAGELSGIKAGIKKSIKIK
;
A
#
# COMPACT_ATOMS: atom_id res chain seq x y z
N ARG A 1 17.42 -6.06 -19.57
CA ARG A 1 17.43 -5.52 -18.19
C ARG A 1 18.81 -5.61 -17.50
N LEU A 2 19.35 -6.79 -17.18
CA LEU A 2 20.70 -6.89 -16.56
C LEU A 2 21.84 -6.33 -17.43
N ARG A 3 21.71 -6.50 -18.75
CA ARG A 3 22.64 -5.92 -19.73
C ARG A 3 22.61 -4.38 -19.68
N GLU A 4 21.42 -3.79 -19.73
CA GLU A 4 21.22 -2.33 -19.61
C GLU A 4 21.78 -1.77 -18.31
N THR A 5 21.62 -2.47 -17.18
CA THR A 5 22.19 -2.00 -15.90
C THR A 5 23.70 -1.98 -15.91
N LYS A 6 24.34 -2.96 -16.56
CA LYS A 6 25.79 -3.09 -16.59
C LYS A 6 26.44 -2.16 -17.61
N GLU A 7 25.82 -2.03 -18.78
CA GLU A 7 26.38 -1.28 -19.92
C GLU A 7 26.01 0.21 -19.87
N ILE A 8 24.82 0.59 -19.36
CA ILE A 8 24.30 1.97 -19.44
C ILE A 8 24.10 2.56 -18.04
N LEU A 9 23.17 2.03 -17.25
CA LEU A 9 22.71 2.69 -16.03
C LEU A 9 23.81 2.81 -14.97
N GLY A 10 24.59 1.74 -14.75
CA GLY A 10 25.66 1.71 -13.77
C GLY A 10 26.79 2.70 -14.11
N PRO A 11 27.38 2.64 -15.32
CA PRO A 11 28.36 3.63 -15.75
C PRO A 11 27.85 5.07 -15.69
N PHE A 12 26.62 5.32 -16.12
CA PHE A 12 26.02 6.66 -16.08
C PHE A 12 25.92 7.20 -14.66
N LEU A 13 25.42 6.41 -13.70
CA LEU A 13 25.33 6.84 -12.30
C LEU A 13 26.69 7.12 -11.67
N LYS A 14 27.74 6.38 -12.06
CA LYS A 14 29.12 6.68 -11.63
C LYS A 14 29.60 8.03 -12.16
N LEU A 15 29.31 8.35 -13.42
CA LEU A 15 29.63 9.65 -14.00
C LEU A 15 28.89 10.78 -13.27
N VAL A 16 27.61 10.59 -12.94
CA VAL A 16 26.82 11.55 -12.16
C VAL A 16 27.49 11.85 -10.81
N ASP A 17 27.96 10.81 -10.12
CA ASP A 17 28.62 10.94 -8.82
C ASP A 17 30.02 11.59 -8.94
N GLU A 18 30.77 11.29 -10.00
CA GLU A 18 32.09 11.84 -10.29
C GLU A 18 32.04 13.33 -10.67
N GLU A 19 31.11 13.71 -11.54
CA GLU A 19 30.94 15.08 -12.05
C GLU A 19 30.07 15.96 -11.13
N LYS A 20 29.54 15.39 -10.04
CA LYS A 20 28.67 16.07 -9.06
C LYS A 20 27.53 16.84 -9.75
N LEU A 21 26.86 16.20 -10.69
CA LEU A 21 25.73 16.81 -11.38
C LEU A 21 24.60 17.11 -10.37
N PRO A 22 23.88 18.24 -10.52
CA PRO A 22 22.77 18.57 -9.64
C PRO A 22 21.66 17.51 -9.72
N GLU A 23 20.95 17.29 -8.62
CA GLU A 23 19.88 16.29 -8.58
C GLU A 23 18.69 16.72 -9.46
N CYS A 24 18.64 16.16 -10.66
CA CYS A 24 17.54 16.35 -11.60
C CYS A 24 16.53 15.19 -11.52
N PRO A 25 15.23 15.43 -11.84
CA PRO A 25 14.23 14.36 -11.92
C PRO A 25 14.63 13.21 -12.85
N ALA A 26 15.33 13.50 -13.94
CA ALA A 26 15.85 12.51 -14.88
C ALA A 26 16.91 11.58 -14.24
N ILE A 27 17.81 12.13 -13.42
CA ILE A 27 18.82 11.35 -12.69
C ILE A 27 18.13 10.48 -11.65
N ASN A 28 17.15 11.02 -10.94
CA ASN A 28 16.35 10.26 -9.97
C ASN A 28 15.58 9.12 -10.63
N PHE A 29 15.04 9.34 -11.84
CA PHE A 29 14.41 8.28 -12.62
C PHE A 29 15.41 7.16 -12.99
N ILE A 30 16.61 7.51 -13.45
CA ILE A 30 17.66 6.53 -13.78
C ILE A 30 18.10 5.77 -12.52
N ARG A 31 18.28 6.47 -11.39
CA ARG A 31 18.66 5.90 -10.09
C ARG A 31 17.61 4.92 -9.57
N THR A 32 16.33 5.30 -9.59
CA THR A 32 15.21 4.44 -9.18
C THR A 32 15.08 3.23 -10.10
N LYS A 33 15.21 3.41 -11.43
CA LYS A 33 15.22 2.29 -12.38
C LYS A 33 16.37 1.31 -12.12
N TYR A 34 17.58 1.82 -11.87
CA TYR A 34 18.73 0.99 -11.52
C TYR A 34 18.48 0.17 -10.24
N GLN A 35 18.01 0.82 -9.17
CA GLN A 35 17.67 0.17 -7.91
C GLN A 35 16.56 -0.88 -8.07
N LEU A 36 15.52 -0.59 -8.85
CA LEU A 36 14.42 -1.52 -9.09
C LEU A 36 14.90 -2.80 -9.76
N ILE A 37 15.76 -2.68 -10.78
CA ILE A 37 16.32 -3.84 -11.49
C ILE A 37 17.24 -4.65 -10.55
N LEU A 38 18.08 -4.00 -9.74
CA LEU A 38 18.92 -4.68 -8.76
C LEU A 38 18.07 -5.45 -7.74
N ASN A 39 17.04 -4.81 -7.17
CA ASN A 39 16.13 -5.44 -6.22
C ASN A 39 15.39 -6.63 -6.84
N TYR A 40 14.97 -6.52 -8.10
CA TYR A 40 14.39 -7.64 -8.83
C TYR A 40 15.38 -8.80 -8.97
N CYS A 41 16.64 -8.53 -9.28
CA CYS A 41 17.68 -9.56 -9.40
C CYS A 41 17.95 -10.26 -8.06
N VAL A 42 17.99 -9.52 -6.95
CA VAL A 42 18.16 -10.09 -5.60
C VAL A 42 17.01 -11.03 -5.26
N ASN A 43 15.76 -10.60 -5.51
CA ASN A 43 14.57 -11.42 -5.25
C ASN A 43 14.51 -12.64 -6.17
N LEU A 44 14.96 -12.51 -7.43
CA LEU A 44 15.06 -13.62 -8.36
C LEU A 44 16.11 -14.64 -7.91
N ASN A 45 17.28 -14.18 -7.47
CA ASN A 45 18.33 -15.03 -6.91
C ASN A 45 17.83 -15.79 -5.68
N PHE A 46 17.08 -15.12 -4.80
CA PHE A 46 16.48 -15.75 -3.63
C PHE A 46 15.42 -16.80 -4.01
N TYR A 47 14.58 -16.53 -5.01
CA TYR A 47 13.65 -17.51 -5.60
C TYR A 47 14.39 -18.74 -6.14
N LEU A 48 15.46 -18.54 -6.92
CA LEU A 48 16.28 -19.61 -7.47
C LEU A 48 16.95 -20.43 -6.36
N MET A 49 17.42 -19.78 -5.31
CA MET A 49 17.99 -20.44 -4.13
C MET A 49 16.95 -21.33 -3.43
N LEU A 50 15.71 -20.87 -3.26
CA LEU A 50 14.64 -21.70 -2.68
C LEU A 50 14.30 -22.90 -3.56
N LYS A 51 14.27 -22.72 -4.88
CA LYS A 51 14.08 -23.81 -5.85
C LYS A 51 15.20 -24.84 -5.75
N ALA A 52 16.46 -24.40 -5.66
CA ALA A 52 17.62 -25.28 -5.50
C ALA A 52 17.55 -26.08 -4.19
N LYS A 53 17.07 -25.46 -3.11
CA LYS A 53 16.84 -26.12 -1.80
C LYS A 53 15.59 -27.03 -1.77
N LYS A 54 14.83 -27.12 -2.86
CA LYS A 54 13.58 -27.90 -2.98
C LYS A 54 12.52 -27.54 -1.93
N ILE A 55 12.52 -26.30 -1.46
CA ILE A 55 11.49 -25.77 -0.55
C ILE A 55 10.24 -25.48 -1.39
N SER A 56 9.04 -25.75 -0.85
CA SER A 56 7.79 -25.38 -1.51
C SER A 56 7.64 -23.85 -1.53
N ILE A 57 7.39 -23.28 -2.70
CA ILE A 57 7.39 -21.82 -2.92
C ILE A 57 5.97 -21.26 -3.10
N ALA A 58 4.96 -22.12 -3.19
CA ALA A 58 3.57 -21.71 -3.46
C ALA A 58 3.06 -20.64 -2.47
N ASN A 59 3.40 -20.76 -1.19
CA ASN A 59 2.96 -19.84 -0.14
C ASN A 59 4.04 -18.83 0.28
N HIS A 60 5.13 -18.71 -0.47
CA HIS A 60 6.22 -17.81 -0.10
C HIS A 60 5.98 -16.40 -0.68
N PRO A 61 6.14 -15.31 0.10
CA PRO A 61 5.89 -13.94 -0.36
C PRO A 61 6.77 -13.48 -1.54
N ILE A 62 7.79 -14.25 -1.93
CA ILE A 62 8.67 -13.92 -3.06
C ILE A 62 7.89 -13.90 -4.36
N ILE A 63 6.89 -14.78 -4.51
CA ILE A 63 6.07 -14.81 -5.73
C ILE A 63 5.32 -13.48 -5.87
N LYS A 64 4.65 -13.02 -4.80
CA LYS A 64 3.96 -11.72 -4.74
C LYS A 64 4.93 -10.57 -5.04
N ARG A 65 6.13 -10.59 -4.44
CA ARG A 65 7.19 -9.58 -4.67
C ARG A 65 7.69 -9.56 -6.12
N LEU A 66 7.97 -10.71 -6.73
CA LEU A 66 8.44 -10.79 -8.12
C LEU A 66 7.37 -10.27 -9.09
N ALA A 67 6.10 -10.56 -8.84
CA ALA A 67 4.99 -10.01 -9.62
C ALA A 67 4.91 -8.48 -9.49
N GLN A 68 5.01 -7.94 -8.27
CA GLN A 68 5.06 -6.49 -8.02
C GLN A 68 6.21 -5.82 -8.76
N TYR A 69 7.43 -6.35 -8.67
CA TYR A 69 8.58 -5.79 -9.40
C TYR A 69 8.38 -5.84 -10.92
N ARG A 70 7.75 -6.89 -11.44
CA ARG A 70 7.44 -6.99 -12.87
C ARG A 70 6.47 -5.90 -13.33
N GLN A 71 5.44 -5.62 -12.53
CA GLN A 71 4.49 -4.54 -12.79
C GLN A 71 5.16 -3.17 -12.74
N LEU A 72 5.91 -2.88 -11.68
CA LEU A 72 6.63 -1.60 -11.53
C LEU A 72 7.66 -1.38 -12.65
N MET A 73 8.34 -2.44 -13.10
CA MET A 73 9.27 -2.34 -14.23
C MET A 73 8.54 -2.00 -15.54
N GLY A 74 7.31 -2.51 -15.75
CA GLY A 74 6.50 -2.15 -16.92
C GLY A 74 6.12 -0.67 -16.90
N GLN A 75 5.66 -0.17 -15.76
CA GLN A 75 5.31 1.25 -15.58
C GLN A 75 6.51 2.18 -15.85
N LEU A 76 7.71 1.80 -15.37
CA LEU A 76 8.92 2.57 -15.66
C LEU A 76 9.33 2.49 -17.13
N GLU A 77 9.13 1.36 -17.82
CA GLU A 77 9.46 1.24 -19.24
C GLU A 77 8.56 2.13 -20.12
N GLU A 78 7.28 2.27 -19.76
CA GLU A 78 6.33 3.18 -20.44
C GLU A 78 6.72 4.65 -20.29
N ALA A 79 7.15 5.05 -19.09
CA ALA A 79 7.54 6.43 -18.78
C ALA A 79 8.95 6.83 -19.28
N GLN A 80 9.74 5.86 -19.78
CA GLN A 80 11.16 6.04 -20.06
C GLN A 80 11.47 6.96 -21.26
N GLY A 81 10.62 6.96 -22.29
CA GLY A 81 10.83 7.73 -23.51
C GLY A 81 12.25 7.55 -24.10
N LYS A 82 12.91 8.68 -24.43
CA LYS A 82 14.27 8.74 -25.01
C LYS A 82 15.38 8.80 -23.96
N LEU A 83 15.06 8.76 -22.67
CA LEU A 83 16.04 9.04 -21.61
C LEU A 83 17.21 8.03 -21.58
N LEU A 84 16.97 6.78 -21.97
CA LEU A 84 18.07 5.80 -22.05
C LEU A 84 18.97 5.98 -23.27
N THR A 85 18.42 6.43 -24.41
CA THR A 85 19.24 6.71 -25.58
C THR A 85 20.15 7.89 -25.29
N ASP A 86 19.60 8.93 -24.66
CA ASP A 86 20.34 10.13 -24.27
C ASP A 86 21.44 9.79 -23.27
N ALA A 87 21.15 8.97 -22.26
CA ALA A 87 22.16 8.50 -21.30
C ALA A 87 23.28 7.68 -21.95
N ALA A 88 22.95 6.85 -22.96
CA ALA A 88 23.94 6.07 -23.71
C ALA A 88 24.81 6.95 -24.62
N GLU A 89 24.22 7.97 -25.24
CA GLU A 89 24.95 8.97 -26.04
C GLU A 89 25.93 9.78 -25.19
N ILE A 90 25.49 10.24 -24.00
CA ILE A 90 26.36 10.95 -23.05
C ILE A 90 27.55 10.07 -22.64
N LEU A 91 27.30 8.79 -22.36
CA LEU A 91 28.35 7.83 -22.04
C LEU A 91 29.34 7.65 -23.20
N ALA A 92 28.84 7.55 -24.43
CA ALA A 92 29.67 7.42 -25.63
C ALA A 92 30.51 8.69 -25.88
N ALA A 93 29.92 9.87 -25.71
CA ALA A 93 30.62 11.16 -25.80
C ALA A 93 31.76 11.26 -24.78
N LYS A 94 31.51 10.84 -23.52
CA LYS A 94 32.54 10.79 -22.48
C LYS A 94 33.68 9.83 -22.83
N GLN A 95 33.38 8.66 -23.39
CA GLN A 95 34.38 7.70 -23.84
C GLN A 95 35.22 8.22 -25.02
N ARG A 96 34.63 9.07 -25.88
CA ARG A 96 35.34 9.77 -26.96
C ARG A 96 36.18 10.97 -26.48
N GLY A 97 36.07 11.35 -25.21
CA GLY A 97 36.77 12.49 -24.62
C GLY A 97 36.17 13.85 -24.98
N GLU A 98 34.90 13.89 -25.40
CA GLU A 98 34.19 15.12 -25.73
C GLU A 98 33.81 15.88 -24.43
N THR A 99 33.97 17.19 -24.43
CA THR A 99 33.51 18.04 -23.32
C THR A 99 32.00 18.16 -23.35
N LEU A 100 31.37 17.88 -22.22
CA LEU A 100 29.92 18.04 -22.06
C LEU A 100 29.62 19.51 -21.70
N TYR A 101 28.61 20.08 -22.35
CA TYR A 101 28.16 21.45 -22.11
C TYR A 101 26.74 21.43 -21.55
N ASN A 102 26.46 22.31 -20.58
CA ASN A 102 25.09 22.54 -20.15
C ASN A 102 24.32 23.30 -21.23
N VAL A 103 23.21 22.72 -21.71
CA VAL A 103 22.40 23.27 -22.81
C VAL A 103 21.83 24.66 -22.49
N ILE A 104 21.62 24.95 -21.20
CA ILE A 104 20.98 26.19 -20.73
C ILE A 104 21.99 27.34 -20.66
N ASP A 105 23.18 27.11 -20.09
CA ASP A 105 24.14 28.19 -19.82
C ASP A 105 25.38 28.17 -20.73
N LYS A 106 25.54 27.17 -21.61
CA LYS A 106 26.75 26.93 -22.43
C LYS A 106 28.06 26.91 -21.64
N SER A 107 27.99 26.81 -20.31
CA SER A 107 29.15 26.64 -19.45
C SER A 107 29.75 25.26 -19.66
N GLU A 108 31.06 25.19 -19.88
CA GLU A 108 31.82 23.95 -19.79
C GLU A 108 31.57 23.30 -18.42
N VAL A 109 31.24 22.00 -18.39
CA VAL A 109 31.26 21.26 -17.13
C VAL A 109 32.73 21.13 -16.73
N ILE A 110 33.17 22.02 -15.84
CA ILE A 110 34.57 22.23 -15.46
C ILE A 110 35.16 20.91 -14.95
N THR A 111 36.21 20.43 -15.64
CA THR A 111 37.16 19.48 -15.07
C THR A 111 37.88 20.16 -13.91
N ALA A 112 37.84 19.55 -12.73
CA ALA A 112 38.30 20.17 -11.50
C ALA A 112 39.77 20.63 -11.56
N SER A 113 39.98 21.96 -11.55
CA SER A 113 41.09 22.56 -10.83
C SER A 113 40.59 23.79 -10.05
N THR A 114 40.50 23.59 -8.73
CA THR A 114 40.77 24.53 -7.63
C THR A 114 40.36 26.01 -7.67
N LYS A 115 39.78 26.41 -6.53
CA LYS A 115 39.61 27.74 -5.89
C LYS A 115 38.30 28.46 -6.19
N GLU A 116 37.37 28.53 -5.24
CA GLU A 116 37.30 29.34 -4.01
C GLU A 116 36.48 30.63 -4.23
N GLN A 117 35.58 30.89 -3.27
CA GLN A 117 34.99 32.19 -2.89
C GLN A 117 33.62 32.63 -3.43
N THR A 118 32.64 32.47 -2.53
CA THR A 118 31.81 33.54 -1.92
C THR A 118 30.50 34.04 -2.55
N LYS A 119 29.49 34.05 -1.66
CA LYS A 119 28.42 35.06 -1.41
C LYS A 119 27.08 34.99 -2.19
N ALA A 120 26.15 34.28 -1.56
CA ALA A 120 24.84 34.73 -1.06
C ALA A 120 24.00 35.77 -1.85
N ARG A 121 22.75 35.41 -2.19
CA ARG A 121 21.55 36.18 -1.79
C ARG A 121 20.22 35.42 -1.91
N LYS A 122 19.39 35.58 -0.87
CA LYS A 122 18.01 35.09 -0.62
C LYS A 122 16.96 35.65 -1.59
N VAL A 123 15.89 34.88 -1.89
CA VAL A 123 14.46 35.28 -2.02
C VAL A 123 13.61 34.00 -1.84
N SER A 124 13.13 33.66 -0.64
CA SER A 124 11.81 33.93 -0.02
C SER A 124 10.58 33.22 -0.64
N ILE A 125 10.14 32.22 0.11
CA ILE A 125 8.87 31.49 0.19
C ILE A 125 7.63 32.41 0.16
N SER A 126 6.56 31.92 -0.48
CA SER A 126 5.18 32.19 -0.07
C SER A 126 4.28 31.00 -0.41
N GLU A 127 4.10 30.12 0.57
CA GLU A 127 2.92 29.27 0.74
C GLU A 127 1.74 30.14 1.19
N SER A 128 0.55 29.82 0.70
CA SER A 128 -0.72 30.22 1.32
C SER A 128 -1.71 29.09 1.15
N VAL A 129 -1.81 28.27 2.21
CA VAL A 129 -2.94 27.39 2.52
C VAL A 129 -3.70 28.12 3.63
N GLU A 130 -4.99 28.36 3.42
CA GLU A 130 -5.94 28.58 4.50
C GLU A 130 -7.17 27.69 4.23
N ASP A 131 -7.46 26.88 5.23
CA ASP A 131 -8.60 25.98 5.41
C ASP A 131 -9.82 26.75 5.96
N GLU A 132 -10.94 26.01 6.05
CA GLU A 132 -12.16 26.20 6.87
C GLU A 132 -13.36 26.89 6.18
N GLU A 133 -14.62 26.42 6.26
CA GLU A 133 -15.26 25.21 6.82
C GLU A 133 -16.76 25.16 6.34
N GLU A 134 -17.42 24.00 6.56
CA GLU A 134 -18.89 23.75 6.63
C GLU A 134 -19.73 23.81 5.31
N ASP A 135 -20.74 22.98 4.99
CA ASP A 135 -21.63 22.13 5.79
C ASP A 135 -22.47 21.11 4.94
N GLU A 136 -22.95 20.06 5.62
CA GLU A 136 -24.02 19.04 5.43
C GLU A 136 -24.45 18.44 4.06
N GLY A 137 -24.54 17.10 4.04
CA GLY A 137 -25.27 16.32 3.05
C GLY A 137 -25.23 14.80 3.27
N MET A 138 -25.76 14.33 4.40
CA MET A 138 -26.03 12.92 4.71
C MET A 138 -27.04 12.28 3.75
N GLU A 139 -26.76 11.09 3.20
CA GLU A 139 -27.70 9.94 3.05
C GLU A 139 -27.12 8.79 2.21
N GLY A 140 -27.36 7.54 2.62
CA GLY A 140 -27.28 6.37 1.72
C GLY A 140 -26.40 5.21 2.17
N ILE A 141 -26.91 4.40 3.09
CA ILE A 141 -26.39 3.07 3.46
C ILE A 141 -26.65 2.08 2.32
N GLU A 142 -25.62 1.37 1.82
CA GLU A 142 -25.78 0.01 1.30
C GLU A 142 -24.62 -0.91 1.75
N GLU A 143 -25.00 -1.99 2.42
CA GLU A 143 -24.15 -3.05 2.95
C GLU A 143 -23.72 -4.00 1.82
N GLY A 144 -22.42 -4.22 1.66
CA GLY A 144 -21.87 -5.16 0.67
C GLY A 144 -20.48 -5.69 1.01
N ASN A 145 -20.43 -6.60 1.98
CA ASN A 145 -19.51 -7.74 2.12
C ASN A 145 -17.98 -7.51 1.90
N SER A 146 -17.21 -7.39 3.00
CA SER A 146 -15.74 -7.47 2.99
C SER A 146 -15.25 -8.74 3.70
N GLU A 147 -15.00 -9.80 2.92
CA GLU A 147 -14.02 -10.84 3.24
C GLU A 147 -12.69 -10.38 2.61
N ASP A 148 -11.77 -9.86 3.44
CA ASP A 148 -10.30 -9.90 3.29
C ASP A 148 -9.67 -8.88 4.26
N ASP A 149 -9.33 -9.36 5.45
CA ASP A 149 -8.47 -8.63 6.39
C ASP A 149 -7.00 -8.86 5.97
N GLU A 150 -6.60 -8.35 4.80
CA GLU A 150 -5.17 -8.12 4.48
C GLU A 150 -4.71 -6.84 5.22
N GLU A 151 -3.97 -7.06 6.31
CA GLU A 151 -2.81 -6.26 6.75
C GLU A 151 -2.81 -4.77 6.36
N ALA A 152 -3.52 -3.95 7.14
CA ALA A 152 -3.38 -2.50 7.08
C ALA A 152 -1.95 -2.08 7.47
N PRO A 153 -1.25 -1.26 6.67
CA PRO A 153 0.05 -0.71 7.06
C PRO A 153 -0.17 0.26 8.23
N ALA A 154 0.60 0.08 9.30
CA ALA A 154 0.63 1.03 10.41
C ALA A 154 0.97 2.43 9.88
N PRO A 155 0.28 3.49 10.34
CA PRO A 155 0.66 4.85 9.99
C PRO A 155 2.06 5.08 10.57
N MET A 156 2.99 5.41 9.69
CA MET A 156 4.35 5.80 10.02
C MET A 156 4.25 7.23 10.58
N GLU A 157 4.06 7.34 11.90
CA GLU A 157 4.09 8.64 12.57
C GLU A 157 5.48 9.26 12.36
N GLU A 158 5.47 10.47 11.78
CA GLU A 158 6.63 11.30 11.55
C GLU A 158 7.43 11.47 12.84
N ALA A 159 8.75 11.26 12.74
CA ALA A 159 9.68 11.58 13.81
C ALA A 159 9.75 13.11 13.93
N THR A 160 8.88 13.69 14.75
CA THR A 160 8.98 15.11 15.13
C THR A 160 10.30 15.30 15.87
N GLN A 161 11.19 16.03 15.22
CA GLN A 161 12.49 16.41 15.72
C GLN A 161 12.29 17.59 16.67
N GLY A 162 12.20 17.29 17.96
CA GLY A 162 12.10 18.28 19.03
C GLY A 162 12.46 17.63 20.36
N ASP A 163 13.15 18.37 21.22
CA ASP A 163 13.70 17.96 22.52
C ASP A 163 12.60 17.66 23.58
N GLU A 164 11.60 16.87 23.22
CA GLU A 164 10.48 16.48 24.08
C GLU A 164 10.68 15.09 24.67
N LYS A 165 10.31 14.94 25.95
CA LYS A 165 10.39 13.66 26.67
C LYS A 165 9.54 12.62 25.94
N ARG A 166 10.16 11.51 25.53
CA ARG A 166 9.47 10.39 24.87
C ARG A 166 8.30 9.90 25.74
N PRO A 167 7.04 9.99 25.28
CA PRO A 167 5.91 9.49 26.03
C PRO A 167 5.88 7.95 26.03
N ILE A 168 5.22 7.39 27.03
CA ILE A 168 4.99 5.94 27.12
C ILE A 168 3.97 5.48 26.07
N ASN A 169 4.29 4.42 25.32
CA ASN A 169 3.36 3.82 24.35
C ASN A 169 2.18 3.13 25.07
N TYR A 170 0.98 3.17 24.50
CA TYR A 170 -0.22 2.47 24.97
C TYR A 170 0.02 0.98 25.25
N GLN A 171 0.83 0.31 24.41
CA GLN A 171 1.18 -1.10 24.59
C GLN A 171 1.88 -1.34 25.94
N ILE A 172 2.84 -0.48 26.29
CA ILE A 172 3.61 -0.51 27.54
C ILE A 172 2.74 -0.05 28.72
N ALA A 173 1.89 0.96 28.52
CA ALA A 173 1.00 1.47 29.56
C ALA A 173 -0.09 0.46 29.98
N LYS A 174 -0.56 -0.39 29.06
CA LYS A 174 -1.64 -1.35 29.33
C LYS A 174 -1.18 -2.78 29.56
N ASN A 175 0.03 -3.17 29.15
CA ASN A 175 0.63 -4.50 29.38
C ASN A 175 -0.34 -5.67 29.13
N LYS A 176 -1.14 -5.59 28.04
CA LYS A 176 -2.18 -6.59 27.73
C LYS A 176 -1.60 -7.91 27.21
N GLY A 177 -0.38 -7.90 26.66
CA GLY A 177 0.27 -9.10 26.10
C GLY A 177 -0.45 -9.69 24.88
N LEU A 178 -0.18 -10.96 24.57
CA LEU A 178 -0.72 -11.68 23.41
C LEU A 178 -2.13 -12.23 23.67
N THR A 179 -3.11 -11.36 23.95
CA THR A 179 -4.50 -11.78 24.16
C THR A 179 -5.23 -12.04 22.84
N PRO A 180 -6.05 -13.11 22.72
CA PRO A 180 -6.88 -13.34 21.53
C PRO A 180 -7.88 -12.21 21.26
N HIS A 181 -8.19 -11.98 19.99
CA HIS A 181 -9.21 -11.01 19.61
C HIS A 181 -10.60 -11.40 20.15
N ARG A 182 -11.30 -10.46 20.77
CA ARG A 182 -12.65 -10.63 21.33
C ARG A 182 -13.65 -9.75 20.58
N LYS A 183 -14.79 -10.33 20.20
CA LYS A 183 -15.87 -9.62 19.48
C LYS A 183 -16.36 -8.40 20.28
N LYS A 184 -16.75 -7.33 19.60
CA LYS A 184 -17.26 -6.08 20.22
C LYS A 184 -18.44 -6.35 21.17
N GLU A 185 -19.34 -7.28 20.85
CA GLU A 185 -20.46 -7.67 21.71
C GLU A 185 -20.02 -8.21 23.09
N GLN A 186 -18.84 -8.81 23.20
CA GLN A 186 -18.34 -9.38 24.45
C GLN A 186 -17.77 -8.31 25.40
N ARG A 187 -17.52 -7.09 24.90
CA ARG A 187 -17.04 -5.96 25.72
C ARG A 187 -18.13 -5.44 26.66
N ASN A 188 -19.41 -5.56 26.27
CA ASN A 188 -20.54 -5.08 27.06
C ASN A 188 -21.51 -6.24 27.38
N PRO A 189 -21.64 -6.66 28.65
CA PRO A 189 -22.48 -7.79 29.03
C PRO A 189 -23.95 -7.57 28.66
N ARG A 190 -24.47 -6.34 28.78
CA ARG A 190 -25.85 -6.00 28.42
C ARG A 190 -26.13 -6.26 26.94
N VAL A 191 -25.23 -5.82 26.07
CA VAL A 191 -25.37 -6.00 24.61
C VAL A 191 -25.31 -7.49 24.24
N LYS A 192 -24.39 -8.25 24.85
CA LYS A 192 -24.30 -9.71 24.68
C LYS A 192 -25.61 -10.40 25.06
N HIS A 193 -26.20 -10.08 26.22
CA HIS A 193 -27.45 -10.69 26.68
C HIS A 193 -28.65 -10.29 25.83
N ARG A 194 -28.74 -9.03 25.41
CA ARG A 194 -29.77 -8.57 24.47
C ARG A 194 -29.74 -9.34 23.15
N ASN A 195 -28.55 -9.49 22.56
CA ASN A 195 -28.39 -10.20 21.29
C ASN A 195 -28.61 -11.71 21.45
N LYS A 196 -28.19 -12.30 22.58
CA LYS A 196 -28.48 -13.70 22.91
C LYS A 196 -29.99 -13.96 23.01
N PHE A 197 -30.73 -13.08 23.69
CA PHE A 197 -32.19 -13.17 23.80
C PHE A 197 -32.88 -13.03 22.45
N ARG A 198 -32.50 -12.03 21.64
CA ARG A 198 -33.02 -11.84 20.29
C ARG A 198 -32.82 -13.10 19.41
N LYS A 199 -31.60 -13.64 19.38
CA LYS A 199 -31.27 -14.87 18.64
C LYS A 199 -32.08 -16.07 19.13
N ALA A 200 -32.27 -16.21 20.44
CA ALA A 200 -33.10 -17.27 21.02
C ALA A 200 -34.58 -17.12 20.64
N LYS A 201 -35.12 -15.90 20.63
CA LYS A 201 -36.49 -15.62 20.22
C LYS A 201 -36.72 -15.98 18.74
N ILE A 202 -35.79 -15.63 17.86
CA ILE A 202 -35.86 -16.01 16.43
C ILE A 202 -35.83 -17.53 16.26
N ARG A 203 -34.90 -18.23 16.95
CA ARG A 203 -34.83 -19.70 16.90
C ARG A 203 -36.11 -20.36 17.40
N ARG A 204 -36.71 -19.83 18.47
CA ARG A 204 -37.99 -20.32 19.00
C ARG A 204 -39.10 -20.17 17.97
N LYS A 205 -39.20 -19.02 17.29
CA LYS A 205 -40.20 -18.79 16.22
C LYS A 205 -40.05 -19.76 15.04
N GLY A 206 -38.83 -20.23 14.76
CA GLY A 206 -38.57 -21.25 13.75
C GLY A 206 -39.04 -22.65 14.17
N ALA A 207 -38.84 -23.02 15.43
CA ALA A 207 -39.21 -24.34 15.96
C ALA A 207 -40.71 -24.47 16.29
N VAL A 208 -41.29 -23.43 16.91
CA VAL A 208 -42.69 -23.39 17.35
C VAL A 208 -43.34 -22.14 16.79
N ARG A 209 -44.50 -22.31 16.14
CA ARG A 209 -45.28 -21.19 15.63
C ARG A 209 -45.93 -20.45 16.81
N GLU A 210 -45.63 -19.16 16.93
CA GLU A 210 -46.31 -18.29 17.89
C GLU A 210 -47.77 -18.04 17.46
N VAL A 211 -48.64 -17.76 18.42
CA VAL A 211 -50.04 -17.38 18.18
C VAL A 211 -50.06 -16.04 17.43
N ARG A 212 -50.71 -16.01 16.27
CA ARG A 212 -50.91 -14.79 15.48
C ARG A 212 -52.27 -14.18 15.84
N LYS A 213 -52.34 -12.85 15.90
CA LYS A 213 -53.60 -12.11 16.04
C LYS A 213 -54.03 -11.64 14.66
N GLU A 214 -55.31 -11.80 14.34
CA GLU A 214 -55.90 -11.29 13.10
C GLU A 214 -56.26 -9.82 13.30
N LEU A 215 -55.36 -8.92 12.91
CA LEU A 215 -55.60 -7.48 12.95
C LEU A 215 -56.39 -7.00 11.71
N THR A 216 -56.33 -7.75 10.62
CA THR A 216 -56.96 -7.44 9.33
C THR A 216 -57.78 -8.62 8.84
N ARG A 217 -58.70 -8.36 7.89
CA ARG A 217 -59.49 -9.42 7.24
C ARG A 217 -58.56 -10.43 6.54
N TYR A 218 -58.99 -11.69 6.52
CA TYR A 218 -58.23 -12.80 5.94
C TYR A 218 -57.86 -12.54 4.47
N ALA A 219 -56.57 -12.56 4.18
CA ALA A 219 -56.00 -12.35 2.84
C ALA A 219 -55.40 -13.64 2.24
N GLY A 220 -55.52 -14.78 2.93
CA GLY A 220 -54.83 -16.02 2.57
C GLY A 220 -53.58 -16.32 3.41
N GLU A 221 -53.00 -17.51 3.20
CA GLU A 221 -51.78 -17.95 3.87
C GLU A 221 -50.52 -17.43 3.14
N LEU A 222 -49.88 -16.39 3.69
CA LEU A 222 -48.70 -15.73 3.09
C LEU A 222 -47.53 -16.68 2.77
N SER A 223 -47.31 -17.71 3.58
CA SER A 223 -46.20 -18.67 3.40
C SER A 223 -46.58 -19.91 2.59
N GLY A 224 -47.83 -20.00 2.11
CA GLY A 224 -48.35 -21.13 1.35
C GLY A 224 -48.81 -22.32 2.21
N ILE A 225 -49.66 -23.15 1.60
CA ILE A 225 -50.24 -24.36 2.21
C ILE A 225 -49.58 -25.60 1.61
N LYS A 226 -49.06 -26.50 2.45
CA LYS A 226 -48.48 -27.78 2.02
C LYS A 226 -49.40 -28.94 2.40
N ALA A 227 -50.15 -29.46 1.43
CA ALA A 227 -51.19 -30.48 1.62
C ALA A 227 -50.69 -31.81 2.23
N GLY A 228 -49.43 -32.20 1.95
CA GLY A 228 -48.88 -33.48 2.41
C GLY A 228 -48.35 -33.52 3.86
N ILE A 229 -48.30 -32.38 4.58
CA ILE A 229 -47.72 -32.34 5.93
C ILE A 229 -48.82 -32.41 6.99
N LYS A 230 -48.79 -33.45 7.82
CA LYS A 230 -49.64 -33.58 9.02
C LYS A 230 -48.82 -33.18 10.26
N LYS A 231 -49.28 -32.19 11.04
CA LYS A 231 -48.59 -31.68 12.25
C LYS A 231 -49.29 -32.03 13.58
N SER A 232 -50.25 -32.95 13.57
CA SER A 232 -50.97 -33.38 14.78
C SER A 232 -50.14 -34.33 15.65
N ILE A 233 -50.36 -34.28 16.97
CA ILE A 233 -49.79 -35.24 17.91
C ILE A 233 -50.67 -36.50 17.88
N LYS A 234 -50.09 -37.66 17.61
CA LYS A 234 -50.80 -38.94 17.65
C LYS A 234 -50.98 -39.38 19.10
N ILE A 235 -52.22 -39.65 19.50
CA ILE A 235 -52.53 -40.27 20.80
C ILE A 235 -52.24 -41.77 20.66
N LYS A 236 -51.53 -42.34 21.64
CA LYS A 236 -51.24 -43.77 21.73
C LYS A 236 -52.25 -44.46 22.63
#